data_AF-A0A7X9IH49-F1
#
_entry.id   AF-A0A7X9IH49-F1
#
_cell.length_a   1.000
_cell.length_b   1.000
_cell.length_c   1.000
_cell.angle_alpha   90.00
_cell.angle_beta   90.00
_cell.angle_gamma   90.00
#
_symmetry.space_group_name_H-M   'P 1'
#
loop_
_entity.id
_entity.type
_entity.pdbx_description
1 polymer ?
#
loop_
_entity_poly.entity_id
_entity_poly.type
_entity_poly.pdbx_seq_one_letter_code
_entity_poly.pdbx_strand_id
1 'polypeptide(L)' 'AAGFRGKRVGGMGFSEKHANFMVNYGGGTCSEAFALIDAAREAVRERSGHELELEVRVAP' A
#
# COMPACT_ATOMS: atom_id res chain seq x y z
N ALA A 1 7.40 -2.77 -12.78
CA ALA A 1 6.79 -1.96 -11.70
C ALA A 1 5.30 -2.31 -11.55
N ALA A 2 4.76 -2.34 -10.32
CA ALA A 2 3.39 -2.80 -10.04
C ALA A 2 2.28 -1.74 -10.18
N GLY A 3 2.63 -0.46 -10.37
CA GLY A 3 1.66 0.60 -10.71
C GLY A 3 0.84 1.16 -9.54
N PHE A 4 1.37 1.14 -8.31
CA PHE A 4 0.64 1.59 -7.10
C PHE A 4 0.88 3.04 -6.69
N ARG A 5 1.80 3.75 -7.34
CA ARG A 5 2.05 5.18 -7.09
C ARG A 5 0.74 5.98 -7.24
N GLY A 6 0.37 6.73 -6.20
CA GLY A 6 -0.85 7.55 -6.20
C GLY A 6 -2.16 6.78 -6.09
N LYS A 7 -2.14 5.43 -5.96
CA LYS A 7 -3.38 4.67 -5.73
C LYS A 7 -3.95 4.96 -4.34
N ARG A 8 -5.27 5.03 -4.26
CA ARG A 8 -6.01 5.40 -3.05
C ARG A 8 -7.19 4.46 -2.80
N VAL A 9 -7.52 4.28 -1.52
CA VAL A 9 -8.73 3.64 -1.03
C VAL A 9 -9.21 4.48 0.15
N GLY A 10 -10.37 5.14 0.00
CA GLY A 10 -10.90 6.07 1.00
C GLY A 10 -9.90 7.15 1.40
N GLY A 11 -9.61 7.25 2.70
CA GLY A 11 -8.67 8.24 3.25
C GLY A 11 -7.19 7.84 3.11
N MET A 12 -6.87 6.59 2.75
CA MET A 12 -5.50 6.08 2.63
C MET A 12 -5.02 6.03 1.17
N GLY A 13 -3.71 6.10 0.96
CA GLY A 13 -3.10 5.96 -0.37
C GLY A 13 -1.58 5.82 -0.36
N PHE A 14 -1.01 5.36 -1.47
CA PHE A 14 0.43 5.41 -1.69
C PHE A 14 0.85 6.77 -2.26
N SER A 15 1.97 7.31 -1.77
CA SER A 15 2.48 8.61 -2.22
C SER A 15 2.72 8.65 -3.74
N GLU A 16 2.40 9.79 -4.35
CA GLU A 16 2.69 10.09 -5.77
C GLU A 16 4.20 10.26 -6.04
N LYS A 17 4.98 10.61 -5.02
CA LYS A 17 6.42 10.80 -5.13
C LYS A 17 7.17 9.47 -4.98
N HIS A 18 6.86 8.73 -3.91
CA HIS A 18 7.54 7.49 -3.55
C HIS A 18 6.51 6.43 -3.10
N ALA A 19 6.23 5.45 -3.95
CA ALA A 19 5.15 4.48 -3.73
C ALA A 19 5.38 3.50 -2.55
N ASN A 20 6.52 3.56 -1.87
CA ASN A 20 6.78 2.84 -0.62
C ASN A 20 6.28 3.59 0.62
N PHE A 21 5.82 4.84 0.48
CA PHE A 21 5.19 5.60 1.56
C PHE A 21 3.67 5.46 1.50
N MET A 22 3.09 4.99 2.60
CA MET A 22 1.66 5.07 2.85
C MET A 22 1.31 6.44 3.44
N VAL A 23 0.27 7.08 2.92
CA VAL A 23 -0.17 8.44 3.29
C VAL A 23 -1.62 8.36 3.75
N ASN A 24 -1.90 8.97 4.91
CA ASN A 24 -3.27 9.27 5.32
C ASN A 24 -3.62 10.68 4.85
N TYR A 25 -4.58 10.80 3.94
CA TYR A 25 -5.07 12.06 3.38
C TYR A 25 -6.20 12.69 4.20
N GLY A 26 -6.47 12.17 5.39
CA GLY A 26 -7.55 12.58 6.28
C GLY A 26 -8.64 11.52 6.35
N GLY A 27 -9.06 11.17 7.58
CA GLY A 27 -10.11 10.19 7.82
C GLY A 27 -9.78 8.74 7.43
N GLY A 28 -8.54 8.46 7.03
CA GLY A 28 -8.13 7.13 6.60
C GLY A 28 -8.15 6.10 7.73
N THR A 29 -8.59 4.88 7.42
CA THR A 29 -8.70 3.78 8.38
C THR A 29 -7.61 2.72 8.19
N CYS A 30 -7.34 1.93 9.24
CA CYS A 30 -6.42 0.79 9.13
C CYS A 30 -6.85 -0.20 8.05
N SER A 31 -8.15 -0.49 7.93
CA SER A 31 -8.67 -1.40 6.91
C SER A 31 -8.39 -0.93 5.49
N GLU A 32 -8.49 0.38 5.23
CA GLU A 32 -8.13 0.97 3.92
C GLU A 32 -6.62 0.86 3.63
N ALA A 33 -5.79 1.05 4.66
CA ALA A 33 -4.35 0.86 4.54
C ALA A 33 -3.98 -0.59 4.21
N PHE A 34 -4.58 -1.56 4.91
CA PHE A 34 -4.36 -2.98 4.66
C PHE A 34 -4.86 -3.42 3.29
N ALA A 35 -6.02 -2.92 2.84
CA ALA A 35 -6.52 -3.21 1.49
C ALA A 35 -5.53 -2.75 0.39
N LEU A 36 -4.90 -1.58 0.57
CA LEU A 36 -3.86 -1.09 -0.34
C LEU A 36 -2.58 -1.94 -0.27
N ILE A 37 -2.16 -2.34 0.92
CA ILE A 37 -0.99 -3.20 1.14
C ILE A 37 -1.21 -4.54 0.43
N ASP A 38 -2.31 -5.23 0.70
CA ASP A 38 -2.58 -6.56 0.16
C ASP A 38 -2.63 -6.54 -1.37
N ALA A 39 -3.32 -5.55 -1.94
CA ALA A 39 -3.36 -5.36 -3.39
C ALA A 39 -1.97 -5.09 -3.99
N ALA A 40 -1.11 -4.33 -3.29
CA ALA A 40 0.26 -4.07 -3.76
C ALA A 40 1.12 -5.33 -3.69
N ARG A 41 1.01 -6.12 -2.61
CA ARG A 41 1.73 -7.40 -2.45
C ARG A 41 1.35 -8.38 -3.56
N GLU A 42 0.05 -8.57 -3.79
CA GLU A 42 -0.46 -9.43 -4.86
C GLU A 42 0.06 -8.98 -6.24
N ALA A 43 -0.06 -7.70 -6.56
CA ALA A 43 0.37 -7.19 -7.86
C ALA A 43 1.90 -7.28 -8.07
N VAL A 44 2.72 -7.14 -7.02
CA VAL A 44 4.17 -7.35 -7.12
C VAL A 44 4.48 -8.83 -7.33
N ARG A 45 3.83 -9.72 -6.55
CA ARG A 45 3.97 -11.17 -6.72
C ARG A 45 3.64 -11.61 -8.13
N GLU A 46 2.49 -11.19 -8.66
CA GLU A 46 2.05 -11.58 -10.01
C GLU A 46 2.98 -11.07 -11.12
N ARG A 47 3.53 -9.87 -10.96
CA ARG A 47 4.29 -9.21 -12.04
C ARG A 47 5.78 -9.50 -12.02
N SER A 48 6.35 -9.77 -10.84
CA SER A 48 7.79 -10.01 -10.70
C SER A 48 8.15 -11.30 -9.98
N GLY A 49 7.17 -12.05 -9.45
CA GLY A 49 7.44 -13.25 -8.66
C GLY A 49 8.07 -12.99 -7.29
N HIS A 50 8.05 -11.75 -6.81
CA HIS A 50 8.61 -11.37 -5.51
C HIS A 50 7.52 -11.17 -4.48
N GLU A 51 7.76 -11.65 -3.27
CA GLU A 51 6.90 -11.38 -2.11
C GLU A 51 7.38 -10.11 -1.41
N LEU A 52 6.45 -9.21 -1.11
CA LEU A 52 6.73 -8.04 -0.28
C LEU A 52 6.47 -8.37 1.18
N GLU A 53 7.40 -7.97 2.03
CA GLU A 53 7.30 -7.99 3.49
C GLU A 53 7.12 -6.56 4.01
N LEU A 54 6.34 -6.41 5.08
CA LEU A 54 6.15 -5.11 5.72
C LEU A 54 7.35 -4.79 6.62
N GLU A 55 7.99 -3.65 6.37
CA GLU A 55 9.01 -3.10 7.28
C GLU A 55 8.38 -2.56 8.58
N VAL A 56 7.18 -2.00 8.46
CA VAL A 56 6.46 -1.39 9.60
C VAL A 56 5.88 -2.45 10.52
N ARG A 57 5.89 -2.17 11.82
CA ARG A 57 5.28 -3.04 12.84
C ARG A 57 3.79 -2.75 12.95
N VAL A 58 2.99 -3.81 12.93
CA VAL A 58 1.54 -3.75 13.22
C VAL A 58 1.33 -4.02 14.70
N ALA A 59 0.58 -3.17 15.37
CA ALA A 59 0.21 -3.31 16.77
C ALA A 59 -1.33 -3.24 16.91
N PRO A 60 -1.91 -3.85 17.96
CA PRO A 60 -3.33 -3.71 18.30
C PRO A 60 -3.72 -2.27 18.67
#